data_AF-A0AAD3AXN6-F1
#
_entry.id   AF-A0AAD3AXN6-F1
#
_cell.length_a   1.000
_cell.length_b   1.000
_cell.length_c   1.000
_cell.angle_alpha   90.00
_cell.angle_beta   90.00
_cell.angle_gamma   90.00
#
_symmetry.space_group_name_H-M   'P 1'
#
loop_
_entity.id
_entity.type
_entity.pdbx_description
1 polymer ?
#
loop_
_entity_poly.entity_id
_entity_poly.type
_entity_poly.pdbx_seq_one_letter_code
_entity_poly.pdbx_strand_id
1 'polypeptide(L)' 'MVGTFSGKKSLKALSNKVFRFIQQTLIRQEFPDLAAKYFDNKPYFWAGAYFVASCGDVTVEQLKKYVENQNSPKVERLLR' A
#
# COMPACT_ATOMS: atom_id res chain seq x y z
N MET A 1 -7.29 3.38 -0.14
CA MET A 1 -5.95 3.80 0.35
C MET A 1 -4.95 3.49 -0.74
N VAL A 2 -4.15 4.48 -1.15
CA VAL A 2 -3.06 4.27 -2.11
C VAL A 2 -1.77 4.26 -1.30
N GLY A 3 -0.92 3.27 -1.54
CA GLY A 3 0.37 3.16 -0.85
C GLY A 3 1.45 2.72 -1.83
N THR A 4 2.67 3.18 -1.61
CA THR A 4 3.84 2.74 -2.35
C THR A 4 4.50 1.60 -1.57
N PHE A 5 4.86 0.53 -2.27
CA PHE A 5 5.42 -0.65 -1.62
C PHE A 5 6.63 -1.16 -2.38
N SER A 6 7.71 -1.44 -1.64
CA SER A 6 8.91 -2.07 -2.21
C SER A 6 8.65 -3.56 -2.43
N GLY A 7 8.91 -4.04 -3.65
CA GLY A 7 8.59 -5.39 -4.13
C GLY A 7 9.27 -6.56 -3.40
N LYS A 8 10.03 -6.29 -2.33
CA LYS A 8 10.62 -7.32 -1.46
C LYS A 8 9.60 -7.96 -0.51
N LYS A 9 8.41 -7.37 -0.35
CA LYS A 9 7.37 -7.87 0.57
C LYS A 9 6.23 -8.54 -0.21
N SER A 10 5.72 -9.66 0.30
CA SER A 10 4.60 -10.36 -0.33
C SER A 10 3.30 -9.53 -0.23
N LEU A 11 2.44 -9.63 -1.24
CA LEU A 11 1.11 -9.00 -1.27
C LEU A 11 0.23 -9.42 -0.07
N LYS A 12 0.43 -10.63 0.48
CA LYS A 12 -0.22 -11.08 1.72
C LYS A 12 0.35 -10.42 2.98
N ALA A 13 1.66 -10.18 3.03
CA ALA A 13 2.31 -9.43 4.10
C ALA A 13 1.99 -7.92 4.04
N LEU A 14 1.49 -7.44 2.91
CA LEU A 14 0.89 -6.14 2.63
C LEU A 14 -0.51 -6.04 3.27
N SER A 15 -0.60 -6.51 4.51
CA SER A 15 -1.85 -6.82 5.18
C SER A 15 -2.57 -5.54 5.60
N ASN A 16 -3.68 -5.24 4.91
CA ASN A 16 -4.66 -4.23 5.34
C ASN A 16 -5.19 -4.47 6.76
N LYS A 17 -4.88 -5.62 7.39
CA LYS A 17 -5.27 -5.96 8.77
C LYS A 17 -4.78 -4.94 9.80
N VAL A 18 -3.53 -4.49 9.71
CA VAL A 18 -2.96 -3.52 10.68
C VAL A 18 -3.68 -2.17 10.55
N PHE A 19 -3.79 -1.67 9.32
CA PHE A 19 -4.51 -0.42 9.05
C PHE A 19 -5.96 -0.48 9.51
N ARG A 20 -6.65 -1.57 9.17
CA ARG A 20 -8.04 -1.84 9.54
C ARG A 20 -8.23 -1.84 11.06
N PHE A 21 -7.29 -2.47 11.78
CA PHE A 21 -7.31 -2.54 13.23
C PHE A 21 -7.12 -1.15 13.86
N ILE A 22 -6.12 -0.38 13.39
CA ILE A 22 -5.85 0.97 13.90
C ILE A 22 -7.06 1.88 13.69
N GLN A 23 -7.62 1.89 12.48
CA GLN A 23 -8.80 2.71 12.16
C GLN A 23 -10.02 2.33 12.99
N GLN A 24 -10.27 1.03 13.16
CA GLN A 24 -11.38 0.55 13.99
C GLN A 24 -11.24 1.02 15.44
N THR A 25 -10.03 0.94 16.01
CA THR A 25 -9.79 1.37 17.39
C THR A 25 -9.95 2.88 17.52
N LEU A 26 -9.38 3.65 16.60
CA LEU A 26 -9.43 5.12 16.66
C LEU A 26 -10.87 5.65 16.55
N ILE A 27 -11.65 5.14 15.58
CA ILE A 27 -13.05 5.57 15.39
C ILE A 27 -13.90 5.26 16.63
N ARG A 28 -13.66 4.13 17.29
CA ARG A 28 -14.39 3.75 18.52
C ARG A 28 -14.00 4.63 19.71
N GLN A 29 -12.77 5.13 19.76
CA GLN A 29 -12.32 6.05 20.78
C GLN A 29 -12.87 7.46 20.57
N GLU A 30 -12.85 7.95 19.33
CA GLU A 30 -13.31 9.31 19.01
C GLU A 30 -14.84 9.44 19.02
N PHE A 31 -15.57 8.37 18.64
CA PHE A 31 -17.03 8.41 18.47
C PHE A 31 -17.74 7.20 19.09
N PRO A 32 -17.73 7.06 20.42
CA PRO A 32 -18.30 5.89 21.11
C PRO A 32 -19.82 5.75 20.89
N ASP A 33 -20.57 6.85 20.91
CA ASP A 33 -22.04 6.82 20.78
C ASP A 33 -22.49 6.40 19.37
N LEU A 34 -21.80 6.91 18.35
CA LEU A 34 -22.06 6.53 16.96
C LEU A 34 -21.63 5.08 16.70
N ALA A 35 -20.51 4.66 17.28
CA ALA A 35 -20.06 3.28 17.19
C ALA A 35 -21.08 2.31 17.81
N ALA A 36 -21.64 2.65 18.98
CA ALA A 36 -22.66 1.86 19.65
C ALA A 36 -23.95 1.81 18.82
N LYS A 37 -24.40 2.94 18.27
CA LYS A 37 -25.66 3.05 17.51
C LYS A 37 -25.65 2.29 16.18
N TYR A 38 -24.56 2.34 15.42
CA TYR A 38 -24.52 1.78 14.06
C TYR A 38 -23.89 0.40 13.99
N PHE A 39 -23.04 0.04 14.95
CA PHE A 39 -22.32 -1.23 14.93
C PHE A 39 -22.72 -2.18 16.05
N ASP A 40 -23.68 -1.84 16.92
CA ASP A 40 -24.23 -2.71 17.98
C ASP A 40 -23.16 -3.44 18.81
N ASN A 41 -22.05 -2.76 19.10
CA ASN A 41 -20.88 -3.37 19.77
C ASN A 41 -20.30 -4.63 19.09
N LYS A 42 -20.57 -4.83 17.79
CA LYS A 42 -20.00 -5.93 17.01
C LYS A 42 -18.47 -5.85 17.01
N PRO A 43 -17.77 -6.99 17.03
CA PRO A 43 -16.31 -7.01 17.15
C PRO A 43 -15.59 -6.58 15.85
N TYR A 44 -16.29 -6.49 14.73
CA TYR A 44 -15.73 -6.10 13.42
C TYR A 44 -16.36 -4.80 12.93
N PHE A 45 -15.51 -3.91 12.42
CA PHE A 45 -15.95 -2.63 11.83
C PHE A 45 -16.05 -2.69 10.29
N TRP A 46 -15.22 -3.51 9.66
CA TRP A 46 -15.12 -3.59 8.20
C TRP A 46 -15.53 -4.98 7.69
N ALA A 47 -16.03 -5.03 6.45
CA ALA A 47 -16.28 -6.29 5.76
C ALA A 47 -14.99 -7.13 5.64
N GLY A 48 -15.12 -8.45 5.73
CA GLY A 48 -13.98 -9.38 5.65
C GLY A 48 -13.19 -9.26 4.34
N ALA A 49 -13.88 -8.89 3.25
CA ALA A 49 -13.28 -8.67 1.95
C ALA A 49 -12.51 -7.34 1.85
N TYR A 50 -11.56 -7.29 0.93
CA TYR A 50 -10.85 -6.08 0.54
C TYR A 50 -10.44 -6.21 -0.93
N PHE A 51 -10.36 -5.08 -1.63
CA PHE A 51 -9.92 -5.00 -3.01
C PHE A 51 -8.53 -4.36 -3.06
N VAL A 52 -7.62 -4.97 -3.82
CA VAL A 52 -6.26 -4.46 -4.07
C VAL A 52 -6.02 -4.52 -5.57
N ALA A 53 -5.64 -3.38 -6.14
CA ALA A 53 -5.20 -3.26 -7.51
C ALA A 53 -3.84 -2.56 -7.53
N SER A 54 -2.97 -2.99 -8.44
CA SER A 54 -1.73 -2.28 -8.73
C SER A 54 -2.03 -1.14 -9.71
N CYS A 55 -1.78 0.10 -9.30
CA CYS A 55 -1.72 1.23 -10.23
C CYS A 55 -0.25 1.47 -10.57
N GLY A 56 0.11 1.29 -11.83
CA GLY A 56 1.42 1.64 -12.36
C GLY A 56 1.32 2.99 -13.06
N ASP A 57 2.06 3.98 -12.57
CA ASP A 57 2.27 5.24 -13.29
C ASP A 57 3.64 5.16 -13.97
N VAL A 58 3.66 4.53 -15.15
CA VAL A 58 4.88 4.44 -15.96
C VAL A 58 4.53 4.84 -17.40
N THR A 59 5.19 5.88 -17.87
CA THR A 59 5.09 6.37 -19.25
C THR A 59 5.96 5.56 -20.20
N VAL A 60 5.62 5.53 -21.49
CA VAL A 60 6.39 4.80 -22.52
C VAL A 60 7.81 5.36 -22.62
N GLU A 61 7.99 6.66 -22.42
CA GLU A 61 9.28 7.34 -22.43
C GLU A 61 10.18 6.86 -21.28
N GLN A 62 9.60 6.64 -20.07
CA GLN A 62 10.34 6.11 -18.93
C GLN A 62 10.77 4.65 -19.17
N LEU A 63 9.91 3.83 -19.77
CA LEU A 63 10.26 2.45 -20.14
C LEU A 63 11.38 2.41 -21.17
N LYS A 64 11.30 3.26 -22.21
CA LYS A 64 12.32 3.33 -23.26
C LYS A 64 13.68 3.70 -22.68
N LYS A 65 13.74 4.75 -21.85
CA LYS A 65 14.96 5.14 -21.12
C LYS A 65 15.47 4.02 -20.21
N TYR A 66 14.60 3.28 -19.55
CA TYR A 66 15.00 2.16 -18.71
C TYR A 66 15.69 1.06 -19.52
N VAL A 67 15.12 0.66 -20.66
CA VAL A 67 15.67 -0.39 -21.54
C VAL A 67 17.00 0.03 -22.17
N GLU A 68 17.10 1.26 -22.68
CA GLU A 68 18.34 1.78 -23.27
C GLU A 68 19.51 1.76 -22.25
N ASN A 69 19.21 2.05 -20.99
CA ASN A 69 20.20 2.05 -19.90
C ASN A 69 20.56 0.65 -19.37
N GLN A 70 19.86 -0.43 -19.74
CA GLN A 70 20.20 -1.80 -19.28
C GLN A 70 21.46 -2.36 -19.97
N ASN A 71 21.75 -1.93 -21.21
CA ASN A 71 22.85 -2.47 -22.02
C ASN A 71 24.15 -1.66 -21.94
N SER A 72 24.15 -0.56 -21.19
CA SER A 72 25.35 0.24 -21.00
C SER A 72 25.98 -0.14 -19.66
N PRO A 73 27.11 -0.87 -19.62
CA PRO A 73 27.86 -0.96 -18.37
C PRO A 73 28.18 0.47 -17.95
N LYS A 74 27.73 0.87 -16.75
CA LYS A 74 28.24 2.09 -16.13
C LYS A 74 29.71 1.83 -15.84
N VAL A 75 30.55 2.08 -16.84
CA VAL A 75 31.99 2.24 -16.64
C VAL A 75 32.11 3.54 -15.88
N GLU A 76 31.87 3.46 -14.58
CA GLU A 76 32.31 4.44 -13.62
C GLU A 76 33.83 4.40 -13.72
N ARG A 77 34.35 5.21 -14.65
CA ARG A 77 35.77 5.54 -14.71
C ARG A 77 36.04 6.24 -13.39
N LEU A 78 36.41 5.42 -12.40
CA LEU A 78 37.16 5.86 -11.23
C LEU A 78 38.31 6.67 -11.81
N LEU A 79 38.19 7.99 -11.70
CA LEU A 79 39.25 8.93 -12.01
C LEU A 79 40.44 8.47 -11.16
N ARG A 80 41.44 7.93 -11.84
CA ARG A 80 42.80 7.82 -11.34
C ARG A 80 43.36 9.22 -11.14
#